data_AF-A0A6P1B8K1-F1
#
_entry.id   AF-A0A6P1B8K1-F1
#
_cell.length_a   1.000
_cell.length_b   1.000
_cell.length_c   1.000
_cell.angle_alpha   90.00
_cell.angle_beta   90.00
_cell.angle_gamma   90.00
#
_symmetry.space_group_name_H-M   'P 1'
#
loop_
_entity.id
_entity.type
_entity.pdbx_description
1 polymer ?
#
loop_
_entity_poly.entity_id
_entity_poly.type
_entity_poly.pdbx_seq_one_letter_code
_entity_poly.pdbx_strand_id
1 'polypeptide(L)'
;MPKPSMVMGALVGIGLAGTIYGETVRAADCTSLLARFNTAVQARSLEDAKKAESAIAGDAVCGASLIQVQNTRAALELVIAEALPANSPQREALTVDADKPQVSWKAAAVLGAQRFEQRRFADAAGTYMRAIEIIKDATKTPHAPAPELINEILDRATQARLLAANEQAPGSVFVASAKDHRDGSVGGVMSEDVRGFHPVSIPLPIRFDFNSAQLSPIGQQAVNELLSAIQQQHPAQIILVGHTDAVGSDEYNMRLSAERLKAVERALREAGVSQPIQGVAMGKRQPLRVVDPGSLTQEDINALNRRVEWRRR
;
A
#
# COMPACT_ATOMS: atom_id res chain seq x y z
N MET A 1 -46.70 -38.22 56.47
CA MET A 1 -46.87 -39.69 56.40
C MET A 1 -46.44 -40.14 55.02
N PRO A 2 -45.79 -41.30 54.82
CA PRO A 2 -44.54 -41.84 55.35
C PRO A 2 -43.37 -41.80 54.31
N LYS A 3 -42.15 -42.17 54.74
CA LYS A 3 -40.95 -42.49 53.92
C LYS A 3 -41.13 -43.84 53.16
N PRO A 4 -40.04 -44.52 52.73
CA PRO A 4 -39.29 -44.43 51.47
C PRO A 4 -39.38 -45.78 50.71
N SER A 5 -38.59 -46.01 49.64
CA SER A 5 -37.93 -47.32 49.40
C SER A 5 -37.01 -47.29 48.19
N MET A 6 -35.73 -47.58 48.43
CA MET A 6 -34.81 -48.19 47.46
C MET A 6 -35.31 -49.60 47.13
N VAL A 7 -35.19 -50.02 45.88
CA VAL A 7 -34.88 -51.41 45.54
C VAL A 7 -33.88 -51.44 44.39
N MET A 8 -32.74 -52.05 44.68
CA MET A 8 -31.74 -52.52 43.73
C MET A 8 -32.25 -53.83 43.12
N GLY A 9 -32.22 -53.98 41.80
CA GLY A 9 -32.60 -55.21 41.11
C GLY A 9 -31.84 -55.33 39.79
N ALA A 10 -31.11 -56.42 39.64
CA ALA A 10 -30.04 -56.64 38.68
C ALA A 10 -30.48 -57.19 37.31
N LEU A 11 -29.55 -57.08 36.35
CA LEU A 11 -29.28 -57.99 35.22
C LEU A 11 -30.35 -58.13 34.13
N VAL A 12 -29.97 -57.82 32.89
CA VAL A 12 -29.70 -58.79 31.80
C VAL A 12 -29.53 -57.98 30.51
N GLY A 13 -28.36 -58.14 29.87
CA GLY A 13 -28.06 -57.47 28.62
C GLY A 13 -28.77 -58.09 27.43
N ILE A 14 -29.04 -57.27 26.41
CA ILE A 14 -29.13 -57.70 25.01
C ILE A 14 -28.44 -56.62 24.20
N GLY A 15 -27.38 -57.01 23.49
CA GLY A 15 -26.65 -56.14 22.59
C GLY A 15 -27.53 -55.67 21.43
N LEU A 16 -27.37 -54.41 21.08
CA LEU A 16 -27.60 -53.93 19.73
C LEU A 16 -26.31 -53.24 19.31
N ALA A 17 -25.59 -53.92 18.42
CA ALA A 17 -24.47 -53.38 17.68
C ALA A 17 -24.96 -52.18 16.86
N GLY A 18 -24.84 -50.99 17.43
CA GLY A 18 -24.87 -49.75 16.69
C GLY A 18 -23.50 -49.55 16.07
N THR A 19 -23.32 -49.98 14.81
CA THR A 19 -22.25 -49.46 13.98
C THR A 19 -22.49 -47.97 13.79
N ILE A 20 -21.91 -47.17 14.67
CA ILE A 20 -21.74 -45.74 14.43
C ILE A 20 -20.66 -45.67 13.36
N TYR A 21 -21.06 -45.61 12.09
CA TYR A 21 -20.20 -45.07 11.04
C TYR A 21 -20.01 -43.60 11.35
N GLY A 22 -19.12 -43.31 12.30
CA GLY A 22 -18.43 -42.04 12.32
C GLY A 22 -17.50 -42.07 11.12
N GLU A 23 -17.94 -41.54 9.99
CA GLU A 23 -16.99 -41.00 9.02
C GLU A 23 -16.24 -39.89 9.78
N THR A 24 -15.11 -40.25 10.38
CA THR A 24 -14.06 -39.30 10.62
C THR A 24 -13.69 -38.79 9.24
N VAL A 25 -14.27 -37.66 8.82
CA VAL A 25 -13.78 -36.90 7.68
C VAL A 25 -12.34 -36.59 8.00
N ARG A 26 -11.43 -37.42 7.49
CA ARG A 26 -10.00 -37.25 7.69
C ARG A 26 -9.66 -35.92 7.03
N ALA A 27 -9.10 -34.98 7.79
CA ALA A 27 -8.54 -33.76 7.24
C ALA A 27 -7.69 -34.11 6.02
N ALA A 28 -7.85 -33.36 4.94
CA ALA A 28 -7.14 -33.67 3.71
C ALA A 28 -5.64 -33.55 3.99
N ASP A 29 -4.83 -34.51 3.53
CA ASP A 29 -3.38 -34.38 3.65
C ASP A 29 -2.94 -33.15 2.86
N CYS A 30 -2.28 -32.20 3.52
CA CYS A 30 -1.86 -30.96 2.92
C CYS A 30 -0.98 -31.17 1.68
N THR A 31 -0.20 -32.25 1.67
CA THR A 31 0.59 -32.68 0.51
C THR A 31 -0.27 -32.87 -0.73
N SER A 32 -1.43 -33.51 -0.58
CA SER A 32 -2.36 -33.78 -1.68
C SER A 32 -3.05 -32.51 -2.20
N LEU A 33 -3.42 -31.59 -1.30
CA LEU A 33 -4.04 -30.32 -1.67
C LEU A 33 -3.04 -29.42 -2.40
N LEU A 34 -1.81 -29.32 -1.90
CA LEU A 34 -0.74 -28.57 -2.55
C LEU A 34 -0.38 -29.17 -3.92
N ALA A 35 -0.35 -30.50 -4.05
CA ALA A 35 -0.13 -31.14 -5.34
C ALA A 35 -1.21 -30.76 -6.38
N ARG A 36 -2.50 -30.80 -5.98
CA ARG A 36 -3.62 -30.36 -6.84
C ARG A 36 -3.48 -28.90 -7.26
N PHE A 37 -3.15 -28.03 -6.31
CA PHE A 37 -2.92 -26.61 -6.60
C PHE A 37 -1.77 -26.42 -7.59
N ASN A 38 -0.64 -27.07 -7.38
CA ASN A 38 0.52 -26.98 -8.26
C ASN A 38 0.22 -27.51 -9.67
N THR A 39 -0.52 -28.61 -9.80
CA THR A 39 -0.96 -29.13 -11.10
C THR A 39 -1.86 -28.12 -11.83
N ALA A 40 -2.80 -27.48 -11.12
CA ALA A 40 -3.66 -26.46 -11.70
C ALA A 40 -2.85 -25.24 -12.20
N VAL A 41 -1.87 -24.78 -11.41
CA VAL A 41 -0.98 -23.68 -11.80
C VAL A 41 -0.13 -24.05 -13.03
N GLN A 42 0.43 -25.26 -13.06
CA GLN A 42 1.19 -25.76 -14.22
C GLN A 42 0.32 -25.85 -15.48
N ALA A 43 -0.93 -26.28 -15.34
CA ALA A 43 -1.91 -26.31 -16.41
C ALA A 43 -2.47 -24.91 -16.79
N ARG A 44 -2.07 -23.86 -16.06
CA ARG A 44 -2.61 -22.49 -16.16
C ARG A 44 -4.13 -22.42 -15.99
N SER A 45 -4.70 -23.38 -15.25
CA SER A 45 -6.14 -23.42 -14.94
C SER A 45 -6.42 -22.57 -13.70
N LEU A 46 -6.87 -21.33 -13.92
CA LEU A 46 -7.16 -20.39 -12.82
C LEU A 46 -8.34 -20.86 -11.97
N GLU A 47 -9.35 -21.47 -12.59
CA GLU A 47 -10.52 -22.01 -11.89
C GLU A 47 -10.11 -23.13 -10.92
N ASP A 48 -9.34 -24.10 -11.40
CA ASP A 48 -8.86 -25.21 -10.57
C ASP A 48 -7.91 -24.72 -9.47
N ALA A 49 -7.06 -23.72 -9.76
CA ALA A 49 -6.17 -23.13 -8.78
C ALA A 49 -6.95 -22.45 -7.64
N LYS A 50 -8.01 -21.68 -7.96
CA LYS A 50 -8.90 -21.05 -6.97
C LYS A 50 -9.67 -22.07 -6.14
N LYS A 51 -10.13 -23.15 -6.77
CA LYS A 51 -10.80 -24.25 -6.09
C LYS A 51 -9.87 -24.96 -5.11
N ALA A 52 -8.63 -25.22 -5.53
CA ALA A 52 -7.61 -25.82 -4.66
C ALA A 52 -7.19 -24.89 -3.52
N GLU A 53 -7.01 -23.59 -3.78
CA GLU A 53 -6.76 -22.58 -2.73
C GLU A 53 -7.87 -22.56 -1.68
N SER A 54 -9.14 -22.59 -2.12
CA SER A 54 -10.29 -22.60 -1.20
C SER A 54 -10.30 -23.85 -0.31
N ALA A 55 -9.92 -25.01 -0.86
CA ALA A 55 -9.78 -26.24 -0.09
C ALA A 55 -8.63 -26.16 0.93
N ILE A 56 -7.50 -25.55 0.56
CA ILE A 56 -6.35 -25.31 1.44
C ILE A 56 -6.73 -24.35 2.57
N ALA A 57 -7.45 -23.27 2.27
CA ALA A 57 -7.89 -22.29 3.25
C ALA A 57 -8.89 -22.85 4.28
N GLY A 58 -9.70 -23.83 3.88
CA GLY A 58 -10.67 -24.50 4.75
C GLY A 58 -10.09 -25.66 5.55
N ASP A 59 -8.86 -26.09 5.31
CA ASP A 59 -8.23 -27.22 5.99
C ASP A 59 -7.47 -26.77 7.26
N ALA A 60 -7.64 -27.52 8.35
CA ALA A 60 -7.10 -27.19 9.65
C ALA A 60 -5.56 -27.28 9.74
N VAL A 61 -4.91 -28.01 8.82
CA VAL A 61 -3.46 -28.27 8.82
C VAL A 61 -2.74 -27.36 7.82
N CYS A 62 -3.38 -26.99 6.72
CA CYS A 62 -2.73 -26.29 5.62
C CYS A 62 -2.54 -24.78 5.77
N GLY A 63 -3.00 -24.16 6.88
CA GLY A 63 -3.00 -22.71 7.03
C GLY A 63 -1.63 -22.04 6.80
N ALA A 64 -0.53 -22.71 7.16
CA ALA A 64 0.84 -22.19 6.98
C ALA A 64 1.24 -21.98 5.51
N SER A 65 0.63 -22.73 4.57
CA SER A 65 0.94 -22.63 3.14
C SER A 65 0.08 -21.60 2.40
N LEU A 66 -0.97 -21.06 3.05
CA LEU A 66 -1.98 -20.25 2.37
C LEU A 66 -1.39 -18.98 1.72
N ILE A 67 -0.46 -18.30 2.39
CA ILE A 67 0.19 -17.09 1.84
C ILE A 67 0.99 -17.43 0.58
N GLN A 68 1.71 -18.56 0.57
CA GLN A 68 2.48 -19.00 -0.59
C GLN A 68 1.55 -19.36 -1.76
N VAL A 69 0.46 -20.08 -1.46
CA VAL A 69 -0.57 -20.48 -2.43
C VAL A 69 -1.21 -19.24 -3.07
N GLN A 70 -1.65 -18.29 -2.26
CA GLN A 70 -2.24 -17.02 -2.72
C GLN A 70 -1.26 -16.20 -3.56
N ASN A 71 0.01 -16.10 -3.16
CA ASN A 71 1.03 -15.43 -3.96
C ASN A 71 1.26 -16.12 -5.31
N THR A 72 1.24 -17.46 -5.34
CA THR A 72 1.41 -18.24 -6.57
C THR A 72 0.22 -18.09 -7.50
N ARG A 73 -1.02 -18.11 -6.97
CA ARG A 73 -2.22 -17.82 -7.76
C ARG A 73 -2.18 -16.39 -8.31
N ALA A 74 -1.87 -15.41 -7.47
CA ALA A 74 -1.76 -14.02 -7.90
C ALA A 74 -0.75 -13.87 -9.05
N ALA A 75 0.39 -14.57 -8.98
CA ALA A 75 1.36 -14.59 -10.08
C ALA A 75 0.78 -15.19 -11.38
N LEU A 76 0.01 -16.27 -11.30
CA LEU A 76 -0.70 -16.83 -12.47
C LEU A 76 -1.68 -15.81 -13.07
N GLU A 77 -2.46 -15.11 -12.23
CA GLU A 77 -3.41 -14.10 -12.69
C GLU A 77 -2.72 -12.92 -13.36
N LEU A 78 -1.58 -12.47 -12.83
CA LEU A 78 -0.78 -11.41 -13.46
C LEU A 78 -0.26 -11.85 -14.83
N VAL A 79 0.24 -13.08 -14.98
CA VAL A 79 0.69 -13.61 -16.28
C VAL A 79 -0.47 -13.66 -17.29
N ILE A 80 -1.66 -14.08 -16.87
CA ILE A 80 -2.85 -14.09 -17.75
C ILE A 80 -3.26 -12.66 -18.09
N ALA A 81 -3.24 -11.76 -17.11
CA ALA A 81 -3.58 -10.35 -17.30
C ALA A 81 -2.61 -9.68 -18.28
N GLU A 82 -1.31 -9.95 -18.22
CA GLU A 82 -0.27 -9.42 -19.11
C GLU A 82 -0.46 -9.81 -20.59
N ALA A 83 -1.16 -10.92 -20.87
CA ALA A 83 -1.46 -11.33 -22.25
C ALA A 83 -2.63 -10.54 -22.90
N LEU A 84 -3.40 -9.78 -22.12
CA LEU A 84 -4.55 -9.01 -22.61
C LEU A 84 -4.15 -7.62 -23.16
N PRO A 85 -5.08 -6.82 -23.71
CA PRO A 85 -4.82 -5.40 -24.01
C PRO A 85 -4.78 -4.50 -22.75
N ALA A 86 -4.03 -3.39 -22.78
CA ALA A 86 -3.89 -2.43 -21.66
C ALA A 86 -5.22 -1.97 -21.09
N ASN A 87 -6.14 -1.63 -21.97
CA ASN A 87 -7.44 -1.07 -21.60
C ASN A 87 -8.53 -2.15 -21.45
N SER A 88 -8.16 -3.44 -21.33
CA SER A 88 -9.13 -4.53 -21.16
C SER A 88 -9.72 -4.52 -19.74
N PRO A 89 -11.06 -4.46 -19.58
CA PRO A 89 -11.69 -4.63 -18.26
C PRO A 89 -11.35 -5.98 -17.61
N GLN A 90 -11.16 -7.03 -18.42
CA GLN A 90 -10.77 -8.35 -17.95
C GLN A 90 -9.36 -8.35 -17.37
N ARG A 91 -8.42 -7.57 -17.94
CA ARG A 91 -7.08 -7.37 -17.37
C ARG A 91 -7.17 -6.78 -15.97
N GLU A 92 -7.90 -5.69 -15.81
CA GLU A 92 -8.03 -5.06 -14.48
C GLU A 92 -8.72 -5.99 -13.49
N ALA A 93 -9.78 -6.70 -13.91
CA ALA A 93 -10.48 -7.65 -13.05
C ALA A 93 -9.55 -8.77 -12.51
N LEU A 94 -8.67 -9.30 -13.37
CA LEU A 94 -7.65 -10.29 -12.96
C LEU A 94 -6.66 -9.69 -11.95
N THR A 95 -6.15 -8.48 -12.20
CA THR A 95 -5.23 -7.82 -11.27
C THR A 95 -5.89 -7.51 -9.92
N VAL A 96 -7.16 -7.09 -9.93
CA VAL A 96 -7.95 -6.85 -8.72
C VAL A 96 -8.12 -8.14 -7.93
N ASP A 97 -8.41 -9.28 -8.59
CA ASP A 97 -8.57 -10.55 -7.89
C ASP A 97 -7.24 -11.12 -7.36
N ALA A 98 -6.14 -10.84 -8.05
CA ALA A 98 -4.77 -11.15 -7.60
C ALA A 98 -4.39 -10.36 -6.34
N ASP A 99 -4.81 -9.09 -6.24
CA ASP A 99 -4.53 -8.21 -5.10
C ASP A 99 -5.50 -8.43 -3.92
N LYS A 100 -6.68 -9.00 -4.15
CA LYS A 100 -7.76 -9.14 -3.15
C LYS A 100 -7.33 -9.77 -1.82
N PRO A 101 -6.48 -10.81 -1.75
CA PRO A 101 -6.02 -11.36 -0.47
C PRO A 101 -5.06 -10.43 0.30
N GLN A 102 -4.52 -9.39 -0.37
CA GLN A 102 -3.56 -8.42 0.18
C GLN A 102 -2.28 -9.06 0.75
N VAL A 103 -1.78 -10.07 0.03
CA VAL A 103 -0.51 -10.77 0.34
C VAL A 103 0.55 -10.65 -0.75
N SER A 104 0.17 -10.21 -1.95
CA SER A 104 1.10 -10.05 -3.09
C SER A 104 1.38 -8.58 -3.36
N TRP A 105 2.57 -8.12 -2.99
CA TRP A 105 3.00 -6.75 -3.29
C TRP A 105 3.13 -6.51 -4.79
N LYS A 106 3.42 -7.56 -5.58
CA LYS A 106 3.48 -7.49 -7.04
C LYS A 106 2.09 -7.20 -7.63
N ALA A 107 1.06 -7.91 -7.17
CA ALA A 107 -0.30 -7.67 -7.62
C ALA A 107 -0.77 -6.26 -7.26
N ALA A 108 -0.47 -5.81 -6.03
CA ALA A 108 -0.71 -4.43 -5.62
C ALA A 108 0.04 -3.44 -6.53
N ALA A 109 1.34 -3.59 -6.75
CA ALA A 109 2.12 -2.68 -7.58
C ALA A 109 1.59 -2.60 -9.04
N VAL A 110 1.26 -3.74 -9.66
CA VAL A 110 0.68 -3.79 -11.01
C VAL A 110 -0.69 -3.12 -11.06
N LEU A 111 -1.55 -3.37 -10.07
CA LEU A 111 -2.87 -2.71 -9.98
C LEU A 111 -2.72 -1.19 -9.80
N GLY A 112 -1.72 -0.77 -9.04
CA GLY A 112 -1.36 0.64 -8.86
C GLY A 112 -0.96 1.29 -10.18
N ALA A 113 -0.16 0.60 -11.00
CA ALA A 113 0.25 1.07 -12.32
C ALA A 113 -0.95 1.20 -13.27
N GLN A 114 -1.80 0.19 -13.35
CA GLN A 114 -3.02 0.23 -14.18
C GLN A 114 -3.93 1.41 -13.77
N ARG A 115 -4.15 1.60 -12.47
CA ARG A 115 -4.96 2.72 -11.95
C ARG A 115 -4.32 4.07 -12.25
N PHE A 116 -2.99 4.15 -12.19
CA PHE A 116 -2.25 5.37 -12.53
C PHE A 116 -2.42 5.74 -14.00
N GLU A 117 -2.27 4.77 -14.91
CA GLU A 117 -2.49 4.96 -16.36
C GLU A 117 -3.93 5.39 -16.66
N GLN A 118 -4.90 4.86 -15.92
CA GLN A 118 -6.32 5.27 -15.98
C GLN A 118 -6.60 6.63 -15.31
N ARG A 119 -5.56 7.36 -14.88
CA ARG A 119 -5.64 8.65 -14.16
C ARG A 119 -6.39 8.60 -12.82
N ARG A 120 -6.59 7.41 -12.26
CA ARG A 120 -7.16 7.19 -10.92
C ARG A 120 -6.08 7.32 -9.86
N PHE A 121 -5.46 8.49 -9.80
CA PHE A 121 -4.25 8.73 -9.00
C PHE A 121 -4.46 8.46 -7.50
N ALA A 122 -5.65 8.76 -6.97
CA ALA A 122 -5.96 8.48 -5.57
C ALA A 122 -5.98 6.97 -5.27
N ASP A 123 -6.65 6.19 -6.12
CA ASP A 123 -6.70 4.72 -6.00
C ASP A 123 -5.31 4.10 -6.21
N ALA A 124 -4.53 4.63 -7.16
CA ALA A 124 -3.17 4.21 -7.43
C ALA A 124 -2.26 4.45 -6.20
N ALA A 125 -2.32 5.65 -5.61
CA ALA A 125 -1.58 5.98 -4.40
C ALA A 125 -1.87 5.01 -3.26
N GLY A 126 -3.16 4.78 -2.95
CA GLY A 126 -3.57 3.81 -1.92
C GLY A 126 -3.07 2.40 -2.19
N THR A 127 -3.01 2.02 -3.46
CA THR A 127 -2.58 0.69 -3.90
C THR A 127 -1.07 0.49 -3.81
N TYR A 128 -0.26 1.48 -4.23
CA TYR A 128 1.18 1.41 -4.06
C TYR A 128 1.59 1.44 -2.57
N MET A 129 0.90 2.22 -1.74
CA MET A 129 1.16 2.19 -0.29
C MET A 129 0.84 0.85 0.35
N ARG A 130 -0.22 0.15 -0.11
CA ARG A 130 -0.48 -1.24 0.28
C ARG A 130 0.66 -2.16 -0.17
N ALA A 131 1.18 -2.00 -1.38
CA ALA A 131 2.34 -2.77 -1.84
C ALA A 131 3.56 -2.59 -0.91
N ILE A 132 3.84 -1.35 -0.48
CA ILE A 132 4.91 -1.04 0.47
C ILE A 132 4.69 -1.75 1.81
N GLU A 133 3.47 -1.71 2.36
CA GLU A 133 3.17 -2.40 3.62
C GLU A 133 3.24 -3.93 3.51
N ILE A 134 2.86 -4.51 2.36
CA ILE A 134 3.05 -5.94 2.11
C ILE A 134 4.56 -6.28 2.03
N ILE A 135 5.39 -5.44 1.43
CA ILE A 135 6.85 -5.63 1.39
C ILE A 135 7.46 -5.62 2.80
N LYS A 136 6.97 -4.71 3.66
CA LYS A 136 7.44 -4.60 5.06
C LYS A 136 7.08 -5.83 5.90
N ASP A 137 5.95 -6.47 5.63
CA ASP A 137 5.53 -7.70 6.30
C ASP A 137 6.39 -8.89 5.85
N ALA A 138 7.30 -9.36 6.70
CA ALA A 138 8.17 -10.50 6.41
C ALA A 138 7.43 -11.84 6.30
N THR A 139 6.22 -11.95 6.85
CA THR A 139 5.38 -13.14 6.71
C THR A 139 4.78 -13.22 5.30
N LYS A 140 4.32 -12.07 4.79
CA LYS A 140 3.77 -11.97 3.42
C LYS A 140 4.86 -11.92 2.36
N THR A 141 6.00 -11.31 2.69
CA THR A 141 7.15 -11.13 1.81
C THR A 141 8.43 -11.68 2.47
N PRO A 142 8.63 -13.02 2.53
CA PRO A 142 9.82 -13.60 3.15
C PRO A 142 11.11 -13.08 2.52
N HIS A 143 11.12 -12.97 1.20
CA HIS A 143 12.22 -12.42 0.41
C HIS A 143 11.85 -11.03 -0.08
N ALA A 144 12.50 -10.00 0.47
CA ALA A 144 12.28 -8.63 0.05
C ALA A 144 12.73 -8.43 -1.41
N PRO A 145 12.04 -7.58 -2.19
CA PRO A 145 12.54 -7.13 -3.47
C PRO A 145 13.84 -6.31 -3.31
N ALA A 146 14.56 -6.12 -4.41
CA ALA A 146 15.77 -5.30 -4.42
C ALA A 146 15.46 -3.84 -3.99
N PRO A 147 16.39 -3.14 -3.31
CA PRO A 147 16.18 -1.78 -2.84
C PRO A 147 15.76 -0.79 -3.94
N GLU A 148 16.23 -0.98 -5.17
CA GLU A 148 15.89 -0.14 -6.33
C GLU A 148 14.41 -0.24 -6.67
N LEU A 149 13.83 -1.44 -6.58
CA LEU A 149 12.42 -1.66 -6.83
C LEU A 149 11.55 -1.12 -5.68
N ILE A 150 12.04 -1.22 -4.44
CA ILE A 150 11.39 -0.58 -3.28
C ILE A 150 11.31 0.94 -3.51
N ASN A 151 12.43 1.54 -3.91
CA ASN A 151 12.49 2.97 -4.23
C ASN A 151 11.56 3.34 -5.39
N GLU A 152 11.48 2.52 -6.44
CA GLU A 152 10.56 2.78 -7.56
C GLU A 152 9.08 2.76 -7.11
N ILE A 153 8.68 1.81 -6.27
CA ILE A 153 7.31 1.76 -5.75
C ILE A 153 7.01 2.96 -4.86
N LEU A 154 7.98 3.40 -4.03
CA LEU A 154 7.87 4.61 -3.22
C LEU A 154 7.72 5.87 -4.09
N ASP A 155 8.52 6.00 -5.15
CA ASP A 155 8.43 7.10 -6.11
C ASP A 155 7.06 7.11 -6.80
N ARG A 156 6.57 5.95 -7.26
CA ARG A 156 5.23 5.82 -7.87
C ARG A 156 4.11 6.18 -6.91
N ALA A 157 4.17 5.68 -5.67
CA ALA A 157 3.22 6.04 -4.62
C ALA A 157 3.20 7.54 -4.39
N THR A 158 4.38 8.15 -4.27
CA THR A 158 4.52 9.59 -4.03
C THR A 158 3.98 10.42 -5.20
N GLN A 159 4.34 10.07 -6.44
CA GLN A 159 3.84 10.78 -7.63
C GLN A 159 2.32 10.66 -7.77
N ALA A 160 1.75 9.48 -7.48
CA ALA A 160 0.30 9.30 -7.45
C ALA A 160 -0.37 10.18 -6.37
N ARG A 161 0.22 10.28 -5.17
CA ARG A 161 -0.28 11.18 -4.10
C ARG A 161 -0.22 12.65 -4.50
N LEU A 162 0.89 13.08 -5.11
CA LEU A 162 1.03 14.44 -5.61
C LEU A 162 -0.05 14.74 -6.66
N LEU A 163 -0.23 13.88 -7.67
CA LEU A 163 -1.23 14.10 -8.71
C LEU A 163 -2.67 14.05 -8.20
N ALA A 164 -2.99 13.15 -7.26
CA ALA A 164 -4.30 13.12 -6.61
C ALA A 164 -4.62 14.43 -5.87
N ALA A 165 -3.61 15.05 -5.28
CA ALA A 165 -3.71 16.33 -4.61
C ALA A 165 -3.61 17.55 -5.56
N ASN A 166 -3.63 17.38 -6.88
CA ASN A 166 -3.58 18.51 -7.80
C ASN A 166 -4.94 19.23 -7.84
N GLU A 167 -5.07 20.35 -7.13
CA GLU A 167 -6.32 21.11 -7.00
C GLU A 167 -6.84 21.70 -8.33
N GLN A 168 -6.02 21.72 -9.37
CA GLN A 168 -6.44 22.10 -10.72
C GLN A 168 -7.17 20.97 -11.46
N ALA A 169 -7.12 19.74 -10.94
CA ALA A 169 -7.83 18.59 -11.50
C ALA A 169 -9.18 18.37 -10.78
N PRO A 170 -10.25 18.00 -11.51
CA PRO A 170 -11.51 17.59 -10.91
C PRO A 170 -11.32 16.40 -9.96
N GLY A 171 -11.99 16.42 -8.81
CA GLY A 171 -11.94 15.33 -7.83
C GLY A 171 -10.62 15.26 -7.04
N SER A 172 -9.88 16.37 -6.97
CA SER A 172 -8.66 16.46 -6.16
C SER A 172 -8.92 16.08 -4.70
N VAL A 173 -8.01 15.29 -4.15
CA VAL A 173 -8.15 14.73 -2.81
C VAL A 173 -6.79 14.52 -2.17
N PHE A 174 -6.70 14.81 -0.88
CA PHE A 174 -5.56 14.40 -0.08
C PHE A 174 -5.61 12.89 0.18
N VAL A 175 -4.57 12.18 -0.25
CA VAL A 175 -4.37 10.76 0.11
C VAL A 175 -3.33 10.69 1.20
N ALA A 176 -3.76 10.31 2.40
CA ALA A 176 -2.85 10.10 3.54
C ALA A 176 -1.92 8.91 3.29
N SER A 177 -0.73 8.94 3.86
CA SER A 177 0.20 7.82 3.90
C SER A 177 -0.44 6.64 4.62
N ALA A 178 -0.08 5.42 4.23
CA ALA A 178 -0.50 4.23 4.97
C ALA A 178 0.04 4.27 6.40
N LYS A 179 -0.54 3.44 7.28
CA LYS A 179 0.00 3.15 8.59
C LYS A 179 0.80 1.86 8.55
N ASP A 180 1.84 1.76 9.37
CA ASP A 180 2.55 0.50 9.58
C ASP A 180 1.58 -0.51 10.22
N HIS A 181 1.48 -1.69 9.60
CA HIS A 181 0.56 -2.73 10.03
C HIS A 181 0.90 -3.32 11.41
N ARG A 182 2.13 -3.14 11.91
CA ARG A 182 2.60 -3.75 13.16
C ARG A 182 2.25 -2.92 14.39
N ASP A 183 2.44 -1.60 14.31
CA ASP A 183 2.34 -0.70 15.46
C ASP A 183 1.38 0.49 15.22
N GLY A 184 0.84 0.63 14.01
CA GLY A 184 -0.08 1.71 13.66
C GLY A 184 0.59 3.08 13.49
N SER A 185 1.93 3.13 13.54
CA SER A 185 2.72 4.33 13.28
C SER A 185 2.65 4.72 11.79
N VAL A 186 3.24 5.85 11.43
CA VAL A 186 3.23 6.34 10.05
C VAL A 186 4.02 5.36 9.15
N GLY A 187 3.35 4.85 8.12
CA GLY A 187 3.88 3.87 7.17
C GLY A 187 3.88 4.41 5.73
N GLY A 188 3.81 3.50 4.76
CA GLY A 188 3.82 3.85 3.34
C GLY A 188 5.05 4.67 2.96
N VAL A 189 4.84 5.78 2.24
CA VAL A 189 5.92 6.67 1.77
C VAL A 189 6.62 7.43 2.90
N MET A 190 6.03 7.45 4.09
CA MET A 190 6.61 8.06 5.29
C MET A 190 7.38 7.06 6.17
N SER A 191 7.49 5.79 5.78
CA SER A 191 8.27 4.80 6.56
C SER A 191 9.75 5.21 6.65
N GLU A 192 10.38 5.04 7.82
CA GLU A 192 11.84 5.27 8.00
C GLU A 192 12.69 4.12 7.43
N ASP A 193 12.14 2.92 7.46
CA ASP A 193 12.73 1.71 6.91
C ASP A 193 11.68 0.91 6.13
N VAL A 194 12.07 0.48 4.93
CA VAL A 194 11.35 -0.51 4.15
C VAL A 194 12.34 -1.62 3.82
N ARG A 195 12.49 -2.59 4.74
CA ARG A 195 13.33 -3.78 4.55
C ARG A 195 14.81 -3.43 4.28
N GLY A 196 15.35 -2.45 5.01
CA GLY A 196 16.73 -1.96 4.85
C GLY A 196 16.88 -0.81 3.85
N PHE A 197 15.81 -0.43 3.14
CA PHE A 197 15.80 0.79 2.33
C PHE A 197 15.32 1.97 3.17
N HIS A 198 16.12 3.03 3.25
CA HIS A 198 15.82 4.25 4.02
C HIS A 198 15.50 5.42 3.07
N PRO A 199 14.22 5.83 2.93
CA PRO A 199 13.86 6.94 2.06
C PRO A 199 14.44 8.26 2.60
N VAL A 200 15.30 8.92 1.83
CA VAL A 200 15.99 10.16 2.23
C VAL A 200 15.22 11.41 1.81
N SER A 201 14.52 11.39 0.67
CA SER A 201 13.80 12.53 0.14
C SER A 201 12.35 12.16 -0.12
N ILE A 202 11.43 12.82 0.59
CA ILE A 202 10.00 12.51 0.56
C ILE A 202 9.24 13.73 0.04
N PRO A 203 8.88 13.76 -1.25
CA PRO A 203 7.95 14.75 -1.76
C PRO A 203 6.58 14.67 -1.08
N LEU A 204 6.04 15.83 -0.71
CA LEU A 204 4.80 15.99 0.04
C LEU A 204 3.73 16.69 -0.81
N PRO A 205 2.46 16.26 -0.74
CA PRO A 205 1.34 16.91 -1.42
C PRO A 205 0.89 18.20 -0.71
N ILE A 206 1.84 19.00 -0.23
CA ILE A 206 1.54 20.32 0.36
C ILE A 206 1.18 21.28 -0.77
N ARG A 207 -0.09 21.69 -0.79
CA ARG A 207 -0.66 22.60 -1.78
C ARG A 207 -0.89 23.99 -1.22
N PHE A 208 -0.95 24.95 -2.13
CA PHE A 208 -1.10 26.37 -1.84
C PHE A 208 -2.14 26.94 -2.80
N ASP A 209 -2.87 27.95 -2.34
CA ASP A 209 -3.83 28.67 -3.19
C ASP A 209 -3.13 29.26 -4.43
N PHE A 210 -3.90 29.48 -5.50
CA PHE A 210 -3.36 29.95 -6.78
C PHE A 210 -2.52 31.23 -6.61
N ASN A 211 -1.29 31.19 -7.12
CA ASN A 211 -0.32 32.27 -7.05
C ASN A 211 -0.07 32.83 -5.64
N SER A 212 -0.22 31.99 -4.61
CA SER A 212 -0.10 32.35 -3.21
C SER A 212 0.85 31.43 -2.45
N ALA A 213 1.23 31.86 -1.25
CA ALA A 213 1.89 31.05 -0.22
C ALA A 213 0.92 30.65 0.90
N GLN A 214 -0.37 30.94 0.76
CA GLN A 214 -1.41 30.47 1.66
C GLN A 214 -1.62 28.95 1.47
N LEU A 215 -1.60 28.18 2.56
CA LEU A 215 -1.89 26.75 2.52
C LEU A 215 -3.36 26.53 2.15
N SER A 216 -3.60 25.64 1.18
CA SER A 216 -4.96 25.20 0.85
C SER A 216 -5.47 24.17 1.87
N PRO A 217 -6.75 23.78 1.85
CA PRO A 217 -7.26 22.72 2.73
C PRO A 217 -6.50 21.39 2.58
N ILE A 218 -6.22 20.96 1.35
CA ILE A 218 -5.39 19.77 1.08
C ILE A 218 -3.96 19.99 1.58
N GLY A 219 -3.41 21.20 1.39
CA GLY A 219 -2.10 21.57 1.92
C GLY A 219 -2.02 21.46 3.44
N GLN A 220 -3.05 21.93 4.16
CA GLN A 220 -3.12 21.81 5.61
C GLN A 220 -3.19 20.35 6.07
N GLN A 221 -3.93 19.49 5.37
CA GLN A 221 -3.96 18.05 5.65
C GLN A 221 -2.57 17.41 5.48
N ALA A 222 -1.84 17.79 4.43
CA ALA A 222 -0.48 17.32 4.20
C ALA A 222 0.52 17.81 5.27
N VAL A 223 0.38 19.06 5.75
CA VAL A 223 1.17 19.57 6.88
C VAL A 223 0.87 18.79 8.16
N ASN A 224 -0.39 18.46 8.41
CA ASN A 224 -0.78 17.66 9.58
C ASN A 224 -0.21 16.23 9.53
N GLU A 225 -0.14 15.62 8.36
CA GLU A 225 0.54 14.33 8.18
C GLU A 225 2.04 14.44 8.45
N LEU A 226 2.70 15.47 7.91
CA LEU A 226 4.11 15.74 8.17
C LEU A 226 4.36 15.94 9.67
N LEU A 227 3.50 16.69 10.35
CA LEU A 227 3.56 16.88 11.81
C LEU A 227 3.48 15.56 12.56
N SER A 228 2.53 14.69 12.19
CA SER A 228 2.38 13.36 12.79
C SER A 228 3.64 12.51 12.59
N ALA A 229 4.24 12.54 11.39
CA ALA A 229 5.48 11.85 11.11
C ALA A 229 6.65 12.40 11.95
N ILE A 230 6.82 13.72 12.03
CA ILE A 230 7.84 14.37 12.87
C ILE A 230 7.69 13.99 14.35
N GLN A 231 6.45 13.97 14.85
CA GLN A 231 6.15 13.64 16.25
C GLN A 231 6.45 12.17 16.58
N GLN A 232 6.30 11.26 15.61
CA GLN A 232 6.59 9.84 15.81
C GLN A 232 8.07 9.49 15.60
N GLN A 233 8.71 10.13 14.62
CA GLN A 233 10.09 9.83 14.20
C GLN A 233 11.13 10.64 14.97
N HIS A 234 10.71 11.72 15.65
CA HIS A 234 11.57 12.58 16.46
C HIS A 234 12.91 13.00 15.79
N PRO A 235 12.88 13.53 14.55
CA PRO A 235 14.10 13.88 13.83
C PRO A 235 14.85 15.00 14.57
N ALA A 236 16.18 14.93 14.62
CA ALA A 236 17.00 15.97 15.26
C ALA A 236 16.89 17.34 14.54
N GLN A 237 16.59 17.33 13.24
CA GLN A 237 16.39 18.50 12.41
C GLN A 237 15.35 18.19 11.32
N ILE A 238 14.55 19.19 10.95
CA ILE A 238 13.59 19.11 9.84
C ILE A 238 14.17 19.90 8.67
N ILE A 239 14.39 19.25 7.52
CA ILE A 239 14.87 19.91 6.30
C ILE A 239 13.75 19.88 5.26
N LEU A 240 13.30 21.07 4.84
CA LEU A 240 12.25 21.23 3.85
C LEU A 240 12.83 21.88 2.60
N VAL A 241 12.55 21.29 1.43
CA VAL A 241 13.00 21.83 0.14
C VAL A 241 11.79 22.23 -0.70
N GLY A 242 11.77 23.48 -1.13
CA GLY A 242 10.65 24.07 -1.86
C GLY A 242 10.94 24.15 -3.35
N HIS A 243 10.00 23.69 -4.16
CA HIS A 243 10.13 23.64 -5.62
C HIS A 243 8.94 24.31 -6.33
N THR A 244 9.16 24.71 -7.57
CA THR A 244 8.14 25.25 -8.49
C THR A 244 8.15 24.48 -9.81
N ASP A 245 7.15 24.71 -10.66
CA ASP A 245 7.21 24.26 -12.06
C ASP A 245 8.15 25.16 -12.89
N ALA A 246 8.26 24.84 -14.18
CA ALA A 246 9.20 25.50 -15.08
C ALA A 246 8.77 26.91 -15.53
N VAL A 247 7.55 27.35 -15.21
CA VAL A 247 6.94 28.58 -15.74
C VAL A 247 7.44 29.81 -14.98
N GLY A 248 7.70 30.91 -15.69
CA GLY A 248 8.19 32.17 -15.11
C GLY A 248 9.71 32.24 -14.93
N SER A 249 10.19 33.38 -14.42
CA SER A 249 11.63 33.61 -14.26
C SER A 249 12.23 32.81 -13.10
N ASP A 250 13.54 32.56 -13.13
CA ASP A 250 14.25 31.88 -12.05
C ASP A 250 14.13 32.64 -10.73
N GLU A 251 14.31 33.97 -10.76
CA GLU A 251 14.20 34.83 -9.58
C GLU A 251 12.82 34.75 -8.94
N TYR A 252 11.77 34.79 -9.77
CA TYR A 252 10.39 34.66 -9.31
C TYR A 252 10.17 33.32 -8.60
N ASN A 253 10.59 32.23 -9.22
CA ASN A 253 10.42 30.88 -8.70
C ASN A 253 11.24 30.63 -7.42
N MET A 254 12.44 31.20 -7.32
CA MET A 254 13.24 31.17 -6.09
C MET A 254 12.53 31.88 -4.94
N ARG A 255 11.97 33.07 -5.18
CA ARG A 255 11.19 33.79 -4.17
C ARG A 255 9.94 33.03 -3.76
N LEU A 256 9.15 32.54 -4.74
CA LEU A 256 7.91 31.82 -4.48
C LEU A 256 8.14 30.53 -3.67
N SER A 257 9.16 29.75 -4.01
CA SER A 257 9.51 28.55 -3.24
C SER A 257 9.93 28.88 -1.80
N ALA A 258 10.66 29.98 -1.58
CA ALA A 258 11.02 30.44 -0.24
C ALA A 258 9.80 30.90 0.58
N GLU A 259 8.85 31.62 -0.03
CA GLU A 259 7.61 32.05 0.63
C GLU A 259 6.74 30.86 1.04
N ARG A 260 6.61 29.86 0.17
CA ARG A 260 5.89 28.60 0.46
C ARG A 260 6.51 27.84 1.62
N LEU A 261 7.85 27.76 1.67
CA LEU A 261 8.55 27.14 2.80
C LEU A 261 8.29 27.87 4.12
N LYS A 262 8.28 29.21 4.12
CA LYS A 262 7.95 30.01 5.31
C LYS A 262 6.52 29.74 5.82
N ALA A 263 5.57 29.51 4.91
CA ALA A 263 4.21 29.17 5.29
C ALA A 263 4.12 27.79 5.96
N VAL A 264 4.81 26.79 5.43
CA VAL A 264 4.90 25.45 6.04
C VAL A 264 5.62 25.52 7.39
N GLU A 265 6.74 26.24 7.46
CA GLU A 265 7.47 26.45 8.71
C GLU A 265 6.58 27.08 9.78
N ARG A 266 5.88 28.17 9.45
CA ARG A 266 4.95 28.82 10.37
C ARG A 266 3.89 27.85 10.90
N ALA A 267 3.25 27.08 10.01
CA ALA A 267 2.24 26.10 10.42
C ALA A 267 2.82 25.02 11.37
N LEU A 268 4.03 24.54 11.11
CA LEU A 268 4.72 23.60 12.01
C LEU A 268 5.05 24.23 13.37
N ARG A 269 5.52 25.48 13.39
CA ARG A 269 5.82 26.23 14.62
C ARG A 269 4.56 26.47 15.47
N GLU A 270 3.47 26.87 14.83
CA GLU A 270 2.16 27.06 15.48
C GLU A 270 1.64 25.76 16.09
N ALA A 271 1.95 24.61 15.48
CA ALA A 271 1.64 23.29 16.00
C ALA A 271 2.62 22.78 17.08
N GLY A 272 3.57 23.61 17.53
CA GLY A 272 4.47 23.31 18.64
C GLY A 272 5.77 22.59 18.27
N VAL A 273 6.13 22.51 16.98
CA VAL A 273 7.42 21.93 16.55
C VAL A 273 8.57 22.82 17.02
N SER A 274 9.39 22.29 17.94
CA SER A 274 10.53 22.99 18.53
C SER A 274 11.86 22.65 17.86
N GLN A 275 11.92 21.57 17.09
CA GLN A 275 13.14 21.14 16.38
C GLN A 275 13.64 22.25 15.42
N PRO A 276 14.95 22.32 15.14
CA PRO A 276 15.47 23.20 14.10
C PRO A 276 14.83 22.86 12.74
N ILE A 277 14.32 23.89 12.05
CA ILE A 277 13.74 23.77 10.71
C ILE A 277 14.67 24.50 9.75
N GLN A 278 15.12 23.82 8.69
CA GLN A 278 15.91 24.40 7.61
C GLN A 278 15.11 24.37 6.31
N GLY A 279 14.75 25.55 5.81
CA GLY A 279 14.17 25.71 4.47
C GLY A 279 15.23 25.89 3.40
N VAL A 280 15.14 25.15 2.29
CA VAL A 280 15.99 25.28 1.11
C VAL A 280 15.12 25.55 -0.11
N ALA A 281 15.12 26.79 -0.59
CA ALA A 281 14.40 27.17 -1.81
C ALA A 281 15.21 26.74 -3.05
N MET A 282 14.58 25.99 -3.96
CA MET A 282 15.19 25.54 -5.22
C MET A 282 14.53 26.13 -6.46
N GLY A 283 13.37 26.78 -6.31
CA GLY A 283 12.56 27.21 -7.46
C GLY A 283 12.36 26.05 -8.43
N LYS A 284 12.71 26.26 -9.70
CA LYS A 284 12.60 25.25 -10.77
C LYS A 284 13.90 24.48 -11.06
N ARG A 285 14.95 24.67 -10.25
CA ARG A 285 16.30 24.16 -10.54
C ARG A 285 16.47 22.65 -10.35
N GLN A 286 15.56 22.02 -9.61
CA GLN A 286 15.62 20.58 -9.32
C GLN A 286 14.27 19.91 -9.65
N PRO A 287 13.99 19.67 -10.95
CA PRO A 287 12.77 18.98 -11.36
C PRO A 287 12.72 17.56 -10.77
N LEU A 288 11.51 17.09 -10.45
CA LEU A 288 11.29 15.74 -9.96
C LEU A 288 11.54 14.73 -11.09
N ARG A 289 12.21 13.61 -10.77
CA ARG A 289 12.32 12.47 -11.69
C ARG A 289 10.94 11.80 -11.83
N VAL A 290 10.39 11.79 -13.03
CA VAL A 290 9.12 11.12 -13.34
C VAL A 290 9.40 9.65 -13.67
N VAL A 291 8.72 8.70 -13.00
CA VAL A 291 8.97 7.25 -13.19
C VAL A 291 8.33 6.72 -14.48
N ASP A 292 7.22 7.32 -14.90
CA ASP A 292 6.56 6.98 -16.16
C ASP A 292 5.92 8.23 -16.79
N PRO A 293 6.66 8.97 -17.64
CA PRO A 293 6.16 10.21 -18.22
C PRO A 293 5.16 9.97 -19.36
N GLY A 294 5.06 8.76 -19.92
CA GLY A 294 4.31 8.50 -21.15
C GLY A 294 2.78 8.68 -21.01
N SER A 295 2.26 8.49 -19.80
CA SER A 295 0.83 8.65 -19.47
C SER A 295 0.47 10.04 -18.93
N LEU A 296 1.46 10.92 -18.74
CA LEU A 296 1.29 12.21 -18.08
C LEU A 296 1.24 13.37 -19.08
N THR A 297 0.34 14.31 -18.82
CA THR A 297 0.32 15.59 -19.53
C THR A 297 1.43 16.52 -19.03
N GLN A 298 1.74 17.56 -19.79
CA GLN A 298 2.68 18.59 -19.31
C GLN A 298 2.21 19.24 -17.99
N GLU A 299 0.90 19.39 -17.80
CA GLU A 299 0.38 19.93 -16.55
C GLU A 299 0.51 18.96 -15.38
N ASP A 300 0.38 17.66 -15.61
CA ASP A 300 0.68 16.66 -14.58
C ASP A 300 2.15 16.76 -14.13
N ILE A 301 3.07 16.92 -15.09
CA ILE A 301 4.51 17.13 -14.79
C ILE A 301 4.73 18.43 -14.01
N ASN A 302 4.04 19.52 -14.37
CA ASN A 302 4.12 20.77 -13.62
C ASN A 302 3.59 20.58 -12.18
N ALA A 303 2.46 19.87 -12.02
CA ALA A 303 1.86 19.57 -10.72
C ALA A 303 2.74 18.70 -9.82
N LEU A 304 3.50 17.78 -10.41
CA LEU A 304 4.55 17.01 -9.73
C LEU A 304 5.68 17.92 -9.25
N ASN A 305 6.10 18.90 -10.07
CA ASN A 305 7.21 19.79 -9.73
C ASN A 305 6.85 20.83 -8.66
N ARG A 306 5.60 21.32 -8.62
CA ARG A 306 5.09 22.21 -7.57
C ARG A 306 4.94 21.46 -6.24
N ARG A 307 6.04 21.21 -5.56
CA ARG A 307 6.08 20.36 -4.35
C ARG A 307 6.96 20.96 -3.26
N VAL A 308 6.74 20.46 -2.05
CA VAL A 308 7.71 20.55 -0.95
C VAL A 308 8.25 19.15 -0.70
N GLU A 309 9.55 19.01 -0.43
CA GLU A 309 10.18 17.75 -0.05
C GLU A 309 10.62 17.83 1.40
N TRP A 310 10.35 16.78 2.18
CA TRP A 310 11.03 16.56 3.45
C TRP A 310 12.29 15.71 3.22
N ARG A 311 13.45 16.21 3.64
CA ARG A 311 14.72 15.49 3.57
C ARG A 311 15.14 15.01 4.95
N ARG A 312 15.42 13.72 5.05
CA ARG A 312 16.05 13.08 6.21
C ARG A 312 17.56 13.20 6.10
N ARG A 313 18.25 13.22 7.24
CA ARG A 313 19.71 13.16 7.34
C ARG A 313 20.12 11.88 8.03
#